data_AF-A0A2G9TM20-F1
#
_entry.id   AF-A0A2G9TM20-F1
#
_cell.length_a   1.000
_cell.length_b   1.000
_cell.length_c   1.000
_cell.angle_alpha   90.00
_cell.angle_beta   90.00
_cell.angle_gamma   90.00
#
_symmetry.space_group_name_H-M   'P 1'
#
loop_
_entity.id
_entity.type
_entity.pdbx_description
1 polymer ?
#
loop_
_entity_poly.entity_id
_entity_poly.type
_entity_poly.pdbx_seq_one_letter_code
_entity_poly.pdbx_strand_id
1 'polypeptide(L)'
;VTILMIVVMFIFASFGVQIVGGKLAACNDPTIKSRENCTGIFWQKIFVTRLEVYGKDDEGMHPKILVPRVWTNPRNFNFDHVGNAMLALFETLSYKGWNVIRDILWSRQGPWAVVFIHIYVFIGCMIGLTLFVGVVIANYTENRGTALLTVDQRRWHDLKARLKMAQPLHVPPKPSESARLGTVFYELTLSRRFSQIFAFLVLLNSACLVVPWNVEEEGERSTILFAVTALSAVINILFAVEIILKVLAFTFAGFWQSRRNRIDLLITVFGLLWIFLHFFVAVPSSSFDPAPQKKLKTFTYTFGYIIVILRFFTIASKSKCHLKYKEVYMYLFARGLSLLQF
;
A
#
# COMPACT_ATOMS: atom_id res chain seq x y z
N VAL A 1 -14.07 21.55 -19.72
CA VAL A 1 -12.71 21.15 -19.29
C VAL A 1 -11.96 20.37 -20.36
N THR A 2 -12.56 19.33 -20.95
CA THR A 2 -11.94 18.54 -22.03
C THR A 2 -11.48 19.40 -23.21
N ILE A 3 -12.33 20.29 -23.72
CA ILE A 3 -11.98 21.23 -24.80
C ILE A 3 -10.79 22.13 -24.39
N LEU A 4 -10.82 22.68 -23.18
CA LEU A 4 -9.70 23.49 -22.65
C LEU A 4 -8.39 22.71 -22.64
N MET A 5 -8.41 21.44 -22.23
CA MET A 5 -7.23 20.57 -22.23
C MET A 5 -6.72 20.27 -23.64
N ILE A 6 -7.63 20.03 -24.59
CA ILE A 6 -7.28 19.82 -26.00
C ILE A 6 -6.63 21.09 -26.58
N VAL A 7 -7.17 22.27 -26.27
CA VAL A 7 -6.61 23.55 -26.73
C VAL A 7 -5.22 23.79 -26.14
N VAL A 8 -5.02 23.56 -24.84
CA VAL A 8 -3.69 23.67 -24.21
C VAL A 8 -2.71 22.69 -24.85
N MET A 9 -3.11 21.43 -25.04
CA MET A 9 -2.29 20.43 -25.71
C MET A 9 -1.95 20.82 -27.14
N PHE A 10 -2.88 21.42 -27.89
CA PHE A 10 -2.64 21.90 -29.25
C PHE A 10 -1.63 23.05 -29.29
N ILE A 11 -1.71 24.01 -28.36
CA ILE A 11 -0.76 25.12 -28.25
C ILE A 11 0.65 24.58 -27.98
N PHE A 12 0.80 23.70 -26.99
CA PHE A 12 2.09 23.10 -26.65
C PHE A 12 2.61 22.14 -27.72
N ALA A 13 1.73 21.43 -28.41
CA ALA A 13 2.12 20.58 -29.54
C ALA A 13 2.67 21.42 -30.69
N SER A 14 1.98 22.50 -31.04
CA SER A 14 2.42 23.44 -32.08
C SER A 14 3.77 24.06 -31.74
N PHE A 15 3.95 24.51 -30.50
CA PHE A 15 5.23 25.01 -30.01
C PHE A 15 6.32 23.92 -30.06
N GLY A 16 6.01 22.71 -29.58
CA GLY A 16 6.89 21.54 -29.61
C GLY A 16 7.42 21.22 -31.00
N VAL A 17 6.53 21.21 -32.01
CA VAL A 17 6.91 20.98 -33.41
C VAL A 17 7.91 22.03 -33.90
N GLN A 18 7.69 23.31 -33.59
CA GLN A 18 8.61 24.38 -34.02
C GLN A 18 9.98 24.29 -33.34
N ILE A 19 10.04 23.90 -32.06
CA ILE A 19 11.30 23.85 -31.32
C ILE A 19 12.12 22.60 -31.62
N VAL A 20 11.49 21.42 -31.67
CA VAL A 20 12.17 20.11 -31.70
C VAL A 20 11.77 19.22 -32.87
N GLY A 21 10.86 19.65 -33.76
CA GLY A 21 10.47 18.89 -34.95
C GLY A 21 11.66 18.59 -35.85
N GLY A 22 11.86 17.31 -36.18
CA GLY A 22 12.98 16.80 -36.97
C GLY A 22 14.34 16.78 -36.24
N LYS A 23 14.42 17.25 -34.99
CA LYS A 23 15.67 17.41 -34.23
C LYS A 23 15.87 16.38 -33.12
N LEU A 24 14.89 15.48 -32.91
CA LEU A 24 14.97 14.43 -31.89
C LEU A 24 15.66 13.16 -32.38
N ALA A 25 15.83 13.01 -33.69
CA ALA A 25 16.49 11.86 -34.28
C ALA A 25 17.98 11.85 -33.92
N ALA A 26 18.48 10.67 -33.57
CA ALA A 26 19.88 10.47 -33.23
C ALA A 26 20.34 9.06 -33.60
N CYS A 27 21.66 8.88 -33.66
CA CYS A 27 22.23 7.55 -33.82
C CYS A 27 21.94 6.70 -32.56
N ASN A 28 21.63 5.43 -32.77
CA ASN A 28 21.53 4.44 -31.69
C ASN A 28 22.89 4.15 -31.02
N ASP A 29 24.00 4.39 -31.71
CA ASP A 29 25.36 4.34 -31.15
C ASP A 29 25.69 5.68 -30.42
N PRO A 30 25.90 5.68 -29.09
CA PRO A 30 26.14 6.90 -28.31
C PRO A 30 27.48 7.58 -28.62
N THR A 31 28.43 6.87 -29.25
CA THR A 31 29.73 7.43 -29.63
C THR A 31 29.63 8.37 -30.84
N ILE A 32 28.60 8.17 -31.67
CA ILE A 32 28.41 8.90 -32.92
C ILE A 32 27.40 10.05 -32.73
N LYS A 33 27.86 11.28 -32.98
CA LYS A 33 27.03 12.50 -32.84
C LYS A 33 26.49 13.04 -34.17
N SER A 34 27.17 12.80 -35.28
CA SER A 34 26.77 13.30 -36.60
C SER A 34 26.05 12.23 -37.42
N ARG A 35 25.08 12.66 -38.24
CA ARG A 35 24.28 11.75 -39.09
C ARG A 35 25.13 11.05 -40.15
N GLU A 36 26.09 11.75 -40.75
CA GLU A 36 26.99 11.23 -41.80
C GLU A 36 27.83 10.05 -41.31
N ASN A 37 28.23 10.06 -40.05
CA ASN A 37 29.05 9.01 -39.44
C ASN A 37 28.21 7.86 -38.86
N CYS A 38 26.89 7.92 -38.92
CA CYS A 38 25.99 6.88 -38.40
C CYS A 38 25.77 5.77 -39.44
N THR A 39 26.87 5.11 -39.83
CA THR A 39 26.88 4.02 -40.82
C THR A 39 27.64 2.79 -40.29
N GLY A 40 27.37 1.62 -40.85
CA GLY A 40 27.98 0.35 -40.43
C GLY A 40 27.27 -0.32 -39.25
N ILE A 41 28.03 -1.14 -38.50
CA ILE A 41 27.53 -1.96 -37.38
C ILE A 41 28.30 -1.64 -36.09
N PHE A 42 27.67 -1.84 -34.94
CA PHE A 42 28.30 -1.69 -33.63
C PHE A 42 27.76 -2.71 -32.62
N TRP A 43 28.50 -2.89 -31.52
CA TRP A 43 28.10 -3.73 -30.40
C TRP A 43 27.14 -2.97 -29.48
N GLN A 44 25.86 -3.35 -29.52
CA GLN A 44 24.84 -2.81 -28.62
C GLN A 44 24.77 -3.63 -27.33
N LYS A 45 24.96 -2.95 -26.19
CA LYS A 45 24.71 -3.53 -24.86
C LYS A 45 23.22 -3.84 -24.71
N ILE A 46 22.88 -5.08 -24.34
CA ILE A 46 21.51 -5.50 -24.05
C ILE A 46 21.23 -5.22 -22.58
N PHE A 47 20.11 -4.55 -22.29
CA PHE A 47 19.67 -4.31 -20.93
C PHE A 47 19.07 -5.59 -20.34
N VAL A 48 19.77 -6.23 -19.40
CA VAL A 48 19.30 -7.45 -18.71
C VAL A 48 18.30 -7.10 -17.60
N THR A 49 18.60 -6.12 -16.76
CA THR A 49 17.72 -5.66 -15.68
C THR A 49 17.81 -4.16 -15.46
N ARG A 50 16.71 -3.56 -15.02
CA ARG A 50 16.67 -2.14 -14.58
C ARG A 50 16.98 -1.98 -13.10
N LEU A 51 17.03 -3.08 -12.34
CA LEU A 51 17.36 -3.08 -10.91
C LEU A 51 18.83 -2.70 -10.70
N GLU A 52 19.13 -2.12 -9.53
CA GLU A 52 20.51 -1.88 -9.10
C GLU A 52 21.08 -3.18 -8.54
N VAL A 53 21.80 -3.90 -9.40
CA VAL A 53 22.48 -5.15 -9.08
C VAL A 53 23.98 -5.00 -9.23
N TYR A 54 24.74 -5.84 -8.52
CA TYR A 54 26.18 -5.93 -8.70
C TYR A 54 26.51 -6.19 -10.19
N GLY A 55 27.48 -5.44 -10.73
CA GLY A 55 27.86 -5.56 -12.15
C GLY A 55 26.94 -4.84 -13.15
N LYS A 56 25.97 -4.02 -12.71
CA LYS A 56 25.12 -3.22 -13.61
C LYS A 56 25.92 -2.31 -14.56
N ASP A 57 26.97 -1.68 -14.04
CA ASP A 57 27.84 -0.75 -14.78
C ASP A 57 29.08 -1.43 -15.36
N ASP A 58 29.29 -2.73 -15.07
CA ASP A 58 30.39 -3.49 -15.65
C ASP A 58 30.07 -3.81 -17.12
N GLU A 59 30.92 -3.38 -18.06
CA GLU A 59 30.72 -3.65 -19.47
C GLU A 59 30.90 -5.11 -19.88
N GLY A 60 31.67 -5.88 -19.11
CA GLY A 60 31.97 -7.28 -19.41
C GLY A 60 30.85 -8.24 -19.02
N MET A 61 30.03 -7.88 -18.04
CA MET A 61 28.94 -8.75 -17.54
C MET A 61 27.66 -8.70 -18.38
N HIS A 62 27.53 -7.73 -19.28
CA HIS A 62 26.30 -7.57 -20.06
C HIS A 62 26.47 -8.15 -21.47
N PRO A 63 25.52 -8.96 -21.94
CA PRO A 63 25.56 -9.48 -23.29
C PRO A 63 25.48 -8.33 -24.30
N LYS A 64 26.35 -8.38 -25.31
CA LYS A 64 26.39 -7.44 -26.43
C LYS A 64 26.00 -8.17 -27.71
N ILE A 65 25.25 -7.50 -28.59
CA ILE A 65 24.87 -8.03 -29.91
C ILE A 65 25.23 -7.01 -30.99
N LEU A 66 25.66 -7.51 -32.16
CA LEU A 66 25.93 -6.68 -33.32
C LEU A 66 24.61 -6.20 -33.94
N VAL A 67 24.46 -4.89 -34.04
CA VAL A 67 23.30 -4.24 -34.67
C VAL A 67 23.75 -3.15 -35.64
N PRO A 68 22.98 -2.87 -36.71
CA PRO A 68 23.27 -1.76 -37.60
C PRO A 68 23.10 -0.41 -36.89
N ARG A 69 23.94 0.55 -37.25
CA ARG A 69 23.77 1.95 -36.86
C ARG A 69 22.59 2.55 -37.63
N VAL A 70 21.67 3.17 -36.91
CA VAL A 70 20.45 3.77 -37.48
C VAL A 70 20.22 5.13 -36.85
N TRP A 71 20.02 6.14 -37.69
CA TRP A 71 19.61 7.48 -37.28
C TRP A 71 18.09 7.55 -37.21
N THR A 72 17.52 7.45 -36.01
CA THR A 72 16.07 7.37 -35.82
C THR A 72 15.59 8.21 -34.65
N ASN A 73 14.32 8.61 -34.71
CA ASN A 73 13.60 9.18 -33.57
C ASN A 73 13.39 8.13 -32.47
N PRO A 74 13.12 8.59 -31.23
CA PRO A 74 12.59 7.72 -30.19
C PRO A 74 11.32 7.00 -30.69
N ARG A 75 11.23 5.69 -30.42
CA ARG A 75 10.14 4.86 -30.95
C ARG A 75 8.75 5.28 -30.46
N ASN A 76 8.66 5.74 -29.22
CA ASN A 76 7.37 5.99 -28.56
C ASN A 76 6.83 7.39 -28.82
N PHE A 77 7.69 8.35 -29.16
CA PHE A 77 7.27 9.74 -29.35
C PHE A 77 8.20 10.50 -30.29
N ASN A 78 7.62 11.45 -31.02
CA ASN A 78 8.34 12.44 -31.81
C ASN A 78 7.48 13.69 -31.94
N PHE A 79 8.10 14.80 -32.35
CA PHE A 79 7.45 16.10 -32.51
C PHE A 79 7.53 16.57 -33.96
N ASP A 80 7.62 15.65 -34.92
CA ASP A 80 7.81 16.00 -36.35
C ASP A 80 6.52 16.53 -36.97
N HIS A 81 5.37 16.08 -36.47
CA HIS A 81 4.04 16.51 -36.88
C HIS A 81 3.20 16.85 -35.65
N VAL A 82 2.24 17.78 -35.82
CA VAL A 82 1.37 18.22 -34.73
C VAL A 82 0.57 17.07 -34.11
N GLY A 83 0.15 16.08 -34.90
CA GLY A 83 -0.55 14.89 -34.40
C GLY A 83 0.32 14.04 -33.47
N ASN A 84 1.57 13.74 -33.87
CA ASN A 84 2.52 12.98 -33.06
C ASN A 84 2.90 13.75 -31.79
N ALA A 85 3.08 15.07 -31.89
CA ALA A 85 3.33 15.94 -30.75
C ALA A 85 2.13 15.95 -29.78
N MET A 86 0.90 16.05 -30.28
CA MET A 86 -0.30 15.95 -29.45
C MET A 86 -0.41 14.58 -28.77
N LEU A 87 -0.07 13.49 -29.46
CA LEU A 87 -0.05 12.15 -28.86
C LEU A 87 1.01 12.03 -27.75
N ALA A 88 2.23 12.52 -28.00
CA ALA A 88 3.32 12.52 -27.01
C ALA A 88 2.97 13.34 -25.76
N LEU A 89 2.31 14.49 -25.96
CA LEU A 89 1.84 15.34 -24.88
C LEU A 89 0.64 14.71 -24.15
N PHE A 90 -0.26 14.03 -24.86
CA PHE A 90 -1.35 13.27 -24.25
C PHE A 90 -0.83 12.13 -23.37
N GLU A 91 0.18 11.38 -23.82
CA GLU A 91 0.86 10.38 -22.98
C GLU A 91 1.49 11.03 -21.74
N THR A 92 2.10 12.20 -21.91
CA THR A 92 2.69 12.99 -20.82
C THR A 92 1.66 13.41 -19.77
N LEU A 93 0.41 13.70 -20.15
CA LEU A 93 -0.68 14.03 -19.21
C LEU A 93 -0.98 12.89 -18.22
N SER A 94 -0.65 11.65 -18.56
CA SER A 94 -0.79 10.52 -17.64
C SER A 94 0.30 10.45 -16.57
N TYR A 95 1.26 11.38 -16.60
CA TYR A 95 2.46 11.42 -15.76
C TYR A 95 3.35 10.17 -15.90
N LYS A 96 3.19 9.39 -16.97
CA LYS A 96 4.01 8.22 -17.29
C LYS A 96 5.00 8.56 -18.39
N GLY A 97 6.25 8.11 -18.23
CA GLY A 97 7.27 8.24 -19.27
C GLY A 97 7.75 9.67 -19.57
N TRP A 98 7.18 10.71 -18.95
CA TRP A 98 7.54 12.10 -19.23
C TRP A 98 9.00 12.45 -18.90
N ASN A 99 9.59 11.77 -17.91
CA ASN A 99 11.04 11.88 -17.62
C ASN A 99 11.89 11.47 -18.82
N VAL A 100 11.46 10.47 -19.60
CA VAL A 100 12.19 10.03 -20.80
C VAL A 100 12.14 11.12 -21.88
N ILE A 101 10.98 11.76 -22.05
CA ILE A 101 10.83 12.93 -22.93
C ILE A 101 11.77 14.05 -22.47
N ARG A 102 11.72 14.42 -21.20
CA ARG A 102 12.61 15.43 -20.58
C ARG A 102 14.09 15.14 -20.82
N ASP A 103 14.54 13.92 -20.56
CA ASP A 103 15.96 13.54 -20.65
C ASP A 103 16.43 13.51 -22.12
N ILE A 104 15.56 13.12 -23.05
CA ILE A 104 15.83 13.21 -24.49
C ILE A 104 15.90 14.68 -24.92
N LEU A 105 14.98 15.54 -24.48
CA LEU A 105 15.06 16.98 -24.77
C LEU A 105 16.35 17.60 -24.22
N TRP A 106 16.77 17.25 -23.00
CA TRP A 106 18.04 17.69 -22.42
C TRP A 106 19.23 17.26 -23.29
N SER A 107 19.30 15.98 -23.65
CA SER A 107 20.44 15.43 -24.39
C SER A 107 20.53 15.91 -25.84
N ARG A 108 19.40 16.21 -26.50
CA ARG A 108 19.36 16.58 -27.92
C ARG A 108 19.35 18.08 -28.18
N GLN A 109 18.67 18.86 -27.34
CA GLN A 109 18.47 20.30 -27.55
C GLN A 109 19.03 21.17 -26.43
N GLY A 110 19.31 20.57 -25.27
CA GLY A 110 19.89 21.25 -24.12
C GLY A 110 18.86 21.70 -23.08
N PRO A 111 19.35 22.40 -22.03
CA PRO A 111 18.55 22.72 -20.84
C PRO A 111 17.32 23.59 -21.09
N TRP A 112 17.37 24.51 -22.06
CA TRP A 112 16.26 25.42 -22.35
C TRP A 112 15.01 24.68 -22.83
N ALA A 113 15.17 23.60 -23.60
CA ALA A 113 14.07 22.81 -24.13
C ALA A 113 13.37 22.00 -23.03
N VAL A 114 14.06 21.74 -21.92
CA VAL A 114 13.50 21.09 -20.73
C VAL A 114 12.51 21.99 -20.00
N VAL A 115 12.67 23.31 -20.06
CA VAL A 115 11.73 24.26 -19.44
C VAL A 115 10.34 24.13 -20.06
N PHE A 116 10.26 23.94 -21.39
CA PHE A 116 9.01 23.74 -22.11
C PHE A 116 8.19 22.57 -21.55
N ILE A 117 8.80 21.39 -21.39
CA ILE A 117 8.07 20.20 -20.93
C ILE A 117 7.67 20.31 -19.46
N HIS A 118 8.46 20.99 -18.62
CA HIS A 118 8.09 21.23 -17.21
C HIS A 118 6.90 22.16 -17.09
N ILE A 119 6.85 23.25 -17.88
CA ILE A 119 5.69 24.15 -17.91
C ILE A 119 4.45 23.39 -18.37
N TYR A 120 4.57 22.55 -19.40
CA TYR A 120 3.47 21.71 -19.86
C TYR A 120 2.94 20.78 -18.78
N VAL A 121 3.83 20.03 -18.11
CA VAL A 121 3.46 19.10 -17.03
C VAL A 121 2.80 19.85 -15.86
N PHE A 122 3.31 21.03 -15.51
CA PHE A 122 2.71 21.85 -14.46
C PHE A 122 1.28 22.28 -14.84
N ILE A 123 1.09 22.87 -16.02
CA ILE A 123 -0.23 23.38 -16.44
C ILE A 123 -1.20 22.22 -16.72
N GLY A 124 -0.79 21.23 -17.51
CA GLY A 124 -1.63 20.11 -17.94
C GLY A 124 -1.98 19.14 -16.81
N CYS A 125 -0.99 18.73 -16.02
CA CYS A 125 -1.20 17.71 -14.99
C CYS A 125 -1.70 18.33 -13.66
N MET A 126 -1.05 19.39 -13.16
CA MET A 126 -1.41 19.95 -11.85
C MET A 126 -2.66 20.81 -11.90
N ILE A 127 -2.86 21.62 -12.95
CA ILE A 127 -4.05 22.46 -13.08
C ILE A 127 -5.13 21.75 -13.90
N GLY A 128 -4.78 21.16 -15.03
CA GLY A 128 -5.75 20.54 -15.93
C GLY A 128 -6.53 19.37 -15.33
N LEU A 129 -5.82 18.36 -14.79
CA LEU A 129 -6.47 17.20 -14.19
C LEU A 129 -7.23 17.54 -12.91
N THR A 130 -6.75 18.50 -12.11
CA THR A 130 -7.44 18.92 -10.88
C THR A 130 -8.75 19.66 -11.19
N LEU A 131 -8.79 20.46 -12.27
CA LEU A 131 -10.04 21.05 -12.77
C LEU A 131 -11.06 19.98 -13.19
N PHE A 132 -10.61 18.91 -13.83
CA PHE A 132 -11.49 17.80 -14.19
C PHE A 132 -12.10 17.14 -12.94
N VAL A 133 -11.27 16.82 -11.93
CA VAL A 133 -11.72 16.28 -10.65
C VAL A 133 -12.70 17.24 -9.96
N GLY A 134 -12.41 18.54 -9.98
CA GLY A 134 -13.27 19.57 -9.41
C GLY A 134 -14.67 19.61 -10.02
N VAL A 135 -14.77 19.56 -11.36
CA VAL A 135 -16.06 19.54 -12.06
C VAL A 135 -16.85 18.26 -11.75
N VAL A 136 -16.19 17.10 -11.69
CA VAL A 136 -16.85 15.83 -11.35
C VAL A 136 -17.41 15.87 -9.92
N ILE A 137 -16.63 16.38 -8.95
CA ILE A 137 -17.08 16.51 -7.56
C ILE A 137 -18.22 17.52 -7.44
N ALA A 138 -18.16 18.65 -8.15
CA ALA A 138 -19.22 19.65 -8.15
C ALA A 138 -20.53 19.08 -8.70
N ASN A 139 -20.48 18.44 -9.87
CA ASN A 139 -21.64 17.77 -10.48
C ASN A 139 -22.20 16.67 -9.58
N TYR A 140 -21.33 15.88 -8.94
CA TYR A 140 -21.75 14.87 -7.97
C TYR A 140 -22.47 15.47 -6.75
N THR A 141 -21.98 16.61 -6.25
CA THR A 141 -22.57 17.33 -5.11
C THR A 141 -23.93 17.94 -5.48
N GLU A 142 -24.06 18.43 -6.72
CA GLU A 142 -25.30 18.94 -7.29
C GLU A 142 -26.34 17.84 -7.46
N ASN A 143 -25.97 16.70 -8.07
CA ASN A 143 -26.87 15.53 -8.23
C ASN A 143 -27.31 14.93 -6.89
N ARG A 144 -26.50 15.05 -5.84
CA ARG A 144 -26.87 14.66 -4.47
C ARG A 144 -27.81 15.67 -3.79
N GLY A 145 -28.06 16.84 -4.38
CA GLY A 145 -28.88 17.90 -3.81
C GLY A 145 -28.24 18.64 -2.62
N THR A 146 -26.92 18.49 -2.42
CA THR A 146 -26.20 19.12 -1.29
C THR A 146 -25.36 20.33 -1.69
N ALA A 147 -25.45 20.74 -2.97
CA ALA A 147 -24.73 21.89 -3.52
C ALA A 147 -25.21 23.24 -2.97
N LEU A 148 -26.52 23.40 -2.74
CA LEU A 148 -27.13 24.64 -2.23
C LEU A 148 -27.12 24.73 -0.70
N LEU A 149 -26.73 23.66 0.01
CA LEU A 149 -26.68 23.65 1.47
C LEU A 149 -25.43 24.39 1.98
N THR A 150 -25.60 25.18 3.03
CA THR A 150 -24.46 25.78 3.75
C THR A 150 -23.60 24.69 4.41
N VAL A 151 -22.35 25.03 4.75
CA VAL A 151 -21.43 24.09 5.41
C VAL A 151 -22.03 23.54 6.70
N ASP A 152 -22.72 24.37 7.48
CA ASP A 152 -23.32 23.95 8.74
C ASP A 152 -24.58 23.09 8.53
N GLN A 153 -25.39 23.37 7.51
CA GLN A 153 -26.51 22.49 7.14
C GLN A 153 -26.02 21.11 6.70
N ARG A 154 -24.91 21.04 5.96
CA ARG A 154 -24.29 19.77 5.57
C ARG A 154 -23.77 19.00 6.78
N ARG A 155 -23.06 19.68 7.69
CA ARG A 155 -22.62 19.09 8.97
C ARG A 155 -23.79 18.60 9.82
N TRP A 156 -24.89 19.33 9.83
CA TRP A 156 -26.12 18.92 10.52
C TRP A 156 -26.73 17.66 9.90
N HIS A 157 -26.79 17.58 8.57
CA HIS A 157 -27.28 16.39 7.88
C HIS A 157 -26.37 15.17 8.15
N ASP A 158 -25.06 15.37 8.16
CA ASP A 158 -24.09 14.34 8.55
C ASP A 158 -24.27 13.90 10.00
N LEU A 159 -24.54 14.85 10.91
CA LEU A 159 -24.84 14.56 12.31
C LEU A 159 -26.13 13.75 12.44
N LYS A 160 -27.20 14.15 11.76
CA LYS A 160 -28.48 13.45 11.75
C LYS A 160 -28.33 12.02 11.22
N ALA A 161 -27.56 11.84 10.15
CA ALA A 161 -27.25 10.52 9.60
C ALA A 161 -26.46 9.66 10.60
N ARG A 162 -25.46 10.23 11.28
CA ARG A 162 -24.69 9.54 12.34
C ARG A 162 -25.56 9.17 13.53
N LEU A 163 -26.46 10.05 13.97
CA LEU A 163 -27.39 9.79 15.06
C LEU A 163 -28.39 8.68 14.69
N LYS A 164 -28.88 8.65 13.45
CA LYS A 164 -29.75 7.55 12.96
C LYS A 164 -29.06 6.19 13.00
N MET A 165 -27.74 6.15 12.79
CA MET A 165 -26.93 4.93 12.88
C MET A 165 -26.47 4.61 14.30
N ALA A 166 -26.50 5.57 15.22
CA ALA A 166 -26.10 5.36 16.60
C ALA A 166 -27.11 4.43 17.29
N GLN A 167 -26.60 3.36 17.88
CA GLN A 167 -27.38 2.42 18.68
C GLN A 167 -27.12 2.70 20.16
N PRO A 168 -28.11 2.46 21.04
CA PRO A 168 -27.91 2.55 22.48
C PRO A 168 -26.68 1.74 22.91
N LEU A 169 -25.86 2.32 23.78
CA LEU A 169 -24.67 1.65 24.29
C LEU A 169 -25.10 0.52 25.23
N HIS A 170 -24.99 -0.72 24.76
CA HIS A 170 -25.25 -1.90 25.57
C HIS A 170 -24.06 -2.15 26.50
N VAL A 171 -24.10 -1.55 27.70
CA VAL A 171 -23.15 -1.85 28.78
C VAL A 171 -23.81 -2.86 29.71
N PRO A 172 -23.16 -4.00 30.01
CA PRO A 172 -23.70 -4.95 30.98
C PRO A 172 -23.87 -4.28 32.35
N PRO A 173 -24.95 -4.61 33.11
CA PRO A 173 -25.20 -4.00 34.41
C PRO A 173 -24.08 -4.37 35.41
N LYS A 174 -23.83 -3.48 36.39
CA LYS A 174 -22.86 -3.73 37.46
C LYS A 174 -23.31 -4.98 38.27
N PRO A 175 -22.41 -5.92 38.59
CA PRO A 175 -22.75 -7.07 39.44
C PRO A 175 -23.21 -6.63 40.85
N SER A 176 -23.94 -7.49 41.55
CA SER A 176 -24.41 -7.23 42.92
C SER A 176 -23.24 -7.05 43.89
N GLU A 177 -23.39 -6.17 44.88
CA GLU A 177 -22.34 -5.88 45.87
C GLU A 177 -21.87 -7.11 46.66
N SER A 178 -22.70 -8.16 46.75
CA SER A 178 -22.37 -9.45 47.37
C SER A 178 -21.25 -10.22 46.65
N ALA A 179 -21.04 -10.02 45.35
CA ALA A 179 -20.03 -10.70 44.57
C ALA A 179 -18.75 -9.85 44.44
N ARG A 180 -18.01 -9.70 45.56
CA ARG A 180 -16.80 -8.84 45.64
C ARG A 180 -15.81 -9.08 44.49
N LEU A 181 -15.54 -10.34 44.14
CA LEU A 181 -14.63 -10.70 43.03
C LEU A 181 -15.17 -10.27 41.66
N GLY A 182 -16.48 -10.41 41.41
CA GLY A 182 -17.11 -10.00 40.16
C GLY A 182 -17.04 -8.49 39.95
N THR A 183 -17.24 -7.71 41.01
CA THR A 183 -17.11 -6.25 40.98
C THR A 183 -15.68 -5.80 40.68
N VAL A 184 -14.68 -6.45 41.28
CA VAL A 184 -13.26 -6.15 41.02
C VAL A 184 -12.90 -6.43 39.56
N PHE A 185 -13.30 -7.58 38.99
CA PHE A 185 -13.03 -7.88 37.57
C PHE A 185 -13.79 -6.93 36.63
N TYR A 186 -15.02 -6.55 36.97
CA TYR A 186 -15.79 -5.58 36.21
C TYR A 186 -15.11 -4.20 36.18
N GLU A 187 -14.68 -3.68 37.33
CA GLU A 187 -13.98 -2.39 37.41
C GLU A 187 -12.60 -2.43 36.73
N LEU A 188 -11.88 -3.55 36.84
CA LEU A 188 -10.60 -3.76 36.17
C LEU A 188 -10.74 -3.76 34.63
N THR A 189 -11.67 -4.56 34.09
CA THR A 189 -11.86 -4.71 32.63
C THR A 189 -12.39 -3.45 31.97
N LEU A 190 -13.16 -2.63 32.69
CA LEU A 190 -13.67 -1.35 32.20
C LEU A 190 -12.64 -0.20 32.30
N SER A 191 -11.54 -0.41 33.04
CA SER A 191 -10.53 0.61 33.26
C SER A 191 -9.79 0.99 31.96
N ARG A 192 -9.42 2.28 31.84
CA ARG A 192 -8.62 2.77 30.70
C ARG A 192 -7.24 2.12 30.64
N ARG A 193 -6.62 1.85 31.79
CA ARG A 193 -5.29 1.23 31.90
C ARG A 193 -5.29 -0.19 31.35
N PHE A 194 -6.30 -1.00 31.70
CA PHE A 194 -6.47 -2.35 31.15
C PHE A 194 -6.54 -2.33 29.63
N SER A 195 -7.36 -1.45 29.06
CA SER A 195 -7.47 -1.30 27.60
C SER A 195 -6.15 -0.85 26.94
N GLN A 196 -5.37 0.02 27.59
CA GLN A 196 -4.08 0.49 27.09
C GLN A 196 -3.01 -0.62 27.10
N ILE A 197 -2.97 -1.45 28.15
CA ILE A 197 -2.04 -2.58 28.26
C ILE A 197 -2.27 -3.57 27.11
N PHE A 198 -3.52 -3.97 26.89
CA PHE A 198 -3.83 -4.91 25.79
C PHE A 198 -3.64 -4.29 24.41
N ALA A 199 -3.85 -2.97 24.24
CA ALA A 199 -3.49 -2.29 23.00
C ALA A 199 -1.96 -2.30 22.76
N PHE A 200 -1.16 -2.10 23.81
CA PHE A 200 0.30 -2.20 23.73
C PHE A 200 0.75 -3.62 23.40
N LEU A 201 0.15 -4.65 24.00
CA LEU A 201 0.43 -6.06 23.68
C LEU A 201 0.12 -6.40 22.21
N VAL A 202 -0.94 -5.81 21.62
CA VAL A 202 -1.23 -6.00 20.18
C VAL A 202 -0.11 -5.41 19.32
N LEU A 203 0.37 -4.22 19.66
CA LEU A 203 1.48 -3.58 18.94
C LEU A 203 2.78 -4.38 19.10
N LEU A 204 3.08 -4.85 20.32
CA LEU A 204 4.26 -5.68 20.59
C LEU A 204 4.20 -7.00 19.81
N ASN A 205 3.03 -7.66 19.75
CA ASN A 205 2.84 -8.87 18.97
C ASN A 205 3.05 -8.60 17.47
N SER A 206 2.58 -7.45 16.98
CA SER A 206 2.76 -7.04 15.58
C SER A 206 4.23 -6.78 15.25
N ALA A 207 5.01 -6.25 16.20
CA ALA A 207 6.45 -6.07 16.05
C ALA A 207 7.21 -7.40 15.91
N CYS A 208 6.64 -8.53 16.36
CA CYS A 208 7.24 -9.86 16.14
C CYS A 208 7.26 -10.27 14.66
N LEU A 209 6.49 -9.61 13.79
CA LEU A 209 6.50 -9.81 12.33
C LEU A 209 7.53 -8.96 11.58
N VAL A 210 8.36 -8.17 12.29
CA VAL A 210 9.47 -7.43 11.66
C VAL A 210 10.45 -8.40 10.99
N VAL A 211 10.66 -9.57 11.59
CA VAL A 211 11.35 -10.69 10.96
C VAL A 211 10.29 -11.54 10.26
N PRO A 212 10.45 -11.85 8.95
CA PRO A 212 9.48 -12.66 8.23
C PRO A 212 9.46 -14.09 8.78
N TRP A 213 8.27 -14.58 9.12
CA TRP A 213 8.09 -15.95 9.60
C TRP A 213 8.03 -16.90 8.41
N ASN A 214 9.18 -17.37 7.97
CA ASN A 214 9.31 -18.34 6.89
C ASN A 214 10.29 -19.46 7.29
N VAL A 215 10.28 -20.56 6.54
CA VAL A 215 11.18 -21.71 6.80
C VAL A 215 12.59 -21.42 6.30
N GLU A 216 12.76 -20.47 5.37
CA GLU A 216 14.06 -20.14 4.77
C GLU A 216 14.96 -19.36 5.76
N GLU A 217 14.39 -18.43 6.53
CA GLU A 217 15.10 -17.69 7.58
C GLU A 217 15.43 -18.56 8.80
N GLU A 218 14.76 -19.70 8.97
CA GLU A 218 15.12 -20.65 10.03
C GLU A 218 16.58 -21.14 9.85
N GLY A 219 17.08 -21.22 8.61
CA GLY A 219 18.46 -21.62 8.33
C GLY A 219 19.51 -20.58 8.78
N GLU A 220 19.22 -19.29 8.64
CA GLU A 220 20.16 -18.21 8.97
C GLU A 220 19.98 -17.66 10.39
N ARG A 221 18.74 -17.61 10.91
CA ARG A 221 18.35 -16.89 12.14
C ARG A 221 17.44 -17.70 13.06
N SER A 222 17.68 -19.01 13.19
CA SER A 222 16.89 -19.94 14.01
C SER A 222 16.61 -19.42 15.44
N THR A 223 17.62 -18.92 16.15
CA THR A 223 17.48 -18.44 17.54
C THR A 223 16.56 -17.23 17.64
N ILE A 224 16.68 -16.28 16.71
CA ILE A 224 15.84 -15.07 16.68
C ILE A 224 14.42 -15.47 16.35
N LEU A 225 14.22 -16.29 15.32
CA LEU A 225 12.90 -16.73 14.87
C LEU A 225 12.16 -17.50 15.98
N PHE A 226 12.85 -18.38 16.71
CA PHE A 226 12.28 -19.06 17.87
C PHE A 226 11.92 -18.08 19.00
N ALA A 227 12.75 -17.07 19.26
CA ALA A 227 12.47 -16.06 20.28
C ALA A 227 11.23 -15.20 19.93
N VAL A 228 11.08 -14.72 18.69
CA VAL A 228 9.89 -13.95 18.30
C VAL A 228 8.61 -14.79 18.26
N THR A 229 8.66 -16.06 17.86
CA THR A 229 7.48 -16.93 17.89
C THR A 229 7.09 -17.34 19.31
N ALA A 230 8.06 -17.58 20.18
CA ALA A 230 7.82 -17.83 21.61
C ALA A 230 7.23 -16.59 22.30
N LEU A 231 7.76 -15.40 22.04
CA LEU A 231 7.19 -14.15 22.54
C LEU A 231 5.74 -13.96 22.07
N SER A 232 5.47 -14.23 20.78
CA SER A 232 4.11 -14.17 20.25
C SER A 232 3.17 -15.19 20.90
N ALA A 233 3.65 -16.38 21.23
CA ALA A 233 2.88 -17.38 21.98
C ALA A 233 2.53 -16.91 23.40
N VAL A 234 3.50 -16.36 24.14
CA VAL A 234 3.26 -15.78 25.48
C VAL A 234 2.22 -14.67 25.40
N ILE A 235 2.33 -13.78 24.42
CA ILE A 235 1.35 -12.70 24.22
C ILE A 235 -0.05 -13.27 23.88
N ASN A 236 -0.14 -14.31 23.06
CA ASN A 236 -1.41 -15.01 22.78
C ASN A 236 -2.06 -15.58 24.05
N ILE A 237 -1.27 -16.12 24.99
CA ILE A 237 -1.76 -16.59 26.29
C ILE A 237 -2.29 -15.42 27.13
N LEU A 238 -1.60 -14.28 27.15
CA LEU A 238 -2.10 -13.07 27.83
C LEU A 238 -3.44 -12.59 27.24
N PHE A 239 -3.64 -12.70 25.94
CA PHE A 239 -4.94 -12.43 25.31
C PHE A 239 -6.03 -13.43 25.72
N ALA A 240 -5.70 -14.71 25.92
CA ALA A 240 -6.64 -15.67 26.51
C ALA A 240 -7.07 -15.25 27.92
N VAL A 241 -6.13 -14.77 28.75
CA VAL A 241 -6.44 -14.21 30.07
C VAL A 241 -7.35 -12.97 29.95
N GLU A 242 -7.12 -12.08 28.98
CA GLU A 242 -8.02 -10.93 28.70
C GLU A 242 -9.48 -11.37 28.52
N ILE A 243 -9.67 -12.39 27.67
CA ILE A 243 -11.00 -12.91 27.33
C ILE A 243 -11.65 -13.57 28.53
N ILE A 244 -10.92 -14.39 29.30
CA ILE A 244 -11.43 -15.02 30.51
C ILE A 244 -11.89 -13.95 31.52
N LEU A 245 -11.07 -12.93 31.78
CA LEU A 245 -11.42 -11.83 32.69
C LEU A 245 -12.69 -11.10 32.22
N LYS A 246 -12.84 -10.87 30.91
CA LYS A 246 -14.04 -10.24 30.33
C LYS A 246 -15.29 -11.12 30.43
N VAL A 247 -15.17 -12.43 30.24
CA VAL A 247 -16.29 -13.38 30.38
C VAL A 247 -16.75 -13.45 31.83
N LEU A 248 -15.82 -13.46 32.79
CA LEU A 248 -16.12 -13.42 34.22
C LEU A 248 -16.76 -12.08 34.64
N ALA A 249 -16.29 -10.97 34.07
CA ALA A 249 -16.81 -9.63 34.39
C ALA A 249 -18.22 -9.38 33.85
N PHE A 250 -18.52 -9.81 32.63
CA PHE A 250 -19.78 -9.46 31.93
C PHE A 250 -20.81 -10.58 31.90
N THR A 251 -20.47 -11.76 32.44
CA THR A 251 -21.19 -13.02 32.19
C THR A 251 -21.15 -13.41 30.70
N PHE A 252 -21.32 -14.70 30.38
CA PHE A 252 -21.27 -15.18 28.99
C PHE A 252 -22.29 -14.47 28.08
N ALA A 253 -23.52 -14.27 28.56
CA ALA A 253 -24.57 -13.59 27.82
C ALA A 253 -24.21 -12.12 27.49
N GLY A 254 -23.67 -11.38 28.46
CA GLY A 254 -23.25 -9.99 28.25
C GLY A 254 -22.02 -9.89 27.35
N PHE A 255 -21.07 -10.82 27.47
CA PHE A 255 -19.89 -10.89 26.61
C PHE A 255 -20.26 -11.08 25.12
N TRP A 256 -21.21 -11.98 24.83
CA TRP A 256 -21.58 -12.37 23.46
C TRP A 256 -22.33 -11.28 22.68
N GLN A 257 -22.99 -10.34 23.37
CA GLN A 257 -23.71 -9.24 22.72
C GLN A 257 -22.77 -8.35 21.88
N SER A 258 -21.56 -8.07 22.38
CA SER A 258 -20.58 -7.23 21.69
C SER A 258 -19.95 -7.96 20.50
N ARG A 259 -20.15 -7.44 19.28
CA ARG A 259 -19.49 -7.95 18.05
C ARG A 259 -17.96 -7.96 18.16
N ARG A 260 -17.38 -6.98 18.85
CA ARG A 260 -15.94 -6.85 19.04
C ARG A 260 -15.39 -7.97 19.92
N ASN A 261 -16.08 -8.27 21.01
CA ASN A 261 -15.70 -9.35 21.91
C ASN A 261 -15.78 -10.73 21.23
N ARG A 262 -16.78 -10.94 20.35
CA ARG A 262 -16.89 -12.17 19.54
C ARG A 262 -15.70 -12.36 18.60
N ILE A 263 -15.25 -11.29 17.94
CA ILE A 263 -14.06 -11.33 17.07
C ILE A 263 -12.79 -11.58 17.91
N ASP A 264 -12.62 -10.88 19.02
CA ASP A 264 -11.46 -11.06 19.91
C ASP A 264 -11.40 -12.50 20.47
N LEU A 265 -12.55 -13.10 20.83
CA LEU A 265 -12.64 -14.50 21.25
C LEU A 265 -12.19 -15.45 20.13
N LEU A 266 -12.74 -15.29 18.93
CA LEU A 266 -12.41 -16.15 17.78
C LEU A 266 -10.91 -16.12 17.46
N ILE A 267 -10.31 -14.93 17.39
CA ILE A 267 -8.86 -14.77 17.11
C ILE A 267 -8.04 -15.42 18.23
N THR A 268 -8.48 -15.31 19.48
CA THR A 268 -7.80 -15.92 20.63
C THR A 268 -7.87 -17.45 20.60
N VAL A 269 -9.01 -18.02 20.21
CA VAL A 269 -9.15 -19.48 20.03
C VAL A 269 -8.21 -19.98 18.91
N PHE A 270 -8.17 -19.30 17.77
CA PHE A 270 -7.21 -19.63 16.72
C PHE A 270 -5.75 -19.44 17.16
N GLY A 271 -5.47 -18.43 17.99
CA GLY A 271 -4.17 -18.23 18.64
C GLY A 271 -3.73 -19.42 19.48
N LEU A 272 -4.63 -19.96 20.31
CA LEU A 272 -4.35 -21.16 21.12
C LEU A 272 -4.16 -22.41 20.25
N LEU A 273 -5.00 -22.56 19.20
CA LEU A 273 -4.83 -23.63 18.22
C LEU A 273 -3.46 -23.54 17.52
N TRP A 274 -3.02 -22.34 17.15
CA TRP A 274 -1.72 -22.13 16.54
C TRP A 274 -0.57 -22.48 17.49
N ILE A 275 -0.65 -22.07 18.76
CA ILE A 275 0.36 -22.45 19.77
C ILE A 275 0.48 -23.97 19.85
N PHE A 276 -0.66 -24.67 19.93
CA PHE A 276 -0.69 -26.12 19.94
C PHE A 276 -0.02 -26.72 18.69
N LEU A 277 -0.45 -26.29 17.50
CA LEU A 277 0.09 -26.78 16.24
C LEU A 277 1.59 -26.48 16.06
N HIS A 278 2.05 -25.29 16.46
CA HIS A 278 3.44 -24.89 16.26
C HIS A 278 4.39 -25.56 17.26
N PHE A 279 4.11 -25.45 18.57
CA PHE A 279 5.03 -25.94 19.60
C PHE A 279 4.90 -27.43 19.91
N PHE A 280 3.71 -28.01 19.80
CA PHE A 280 3.48 -29.42 20.13
C PHE A 280 3.50 -30.34 18.91
N VAL A 281 3.28 -29.82 17.70
CA VAL A 281 3.28 -30.63 16.47
C VAL A 281 4.47 -30.30 15.56
N ALA A 282 4.65 -29.04 15.16
CA ALA A 282 5.67 -28.68 14.18
C ALA A 282 7.11 -28.71 14.73
N VAL A 283 7.37 -28.17 15.92
CA VAL A 283 8.72 -28.17 16.53
C VAL A 283 9.23 -29.59 16.86
N PRO A 284 8.44 -30.49 17.48
CA PRO A 284 8.88 -31.84 17.81
C PRO A 284 8.98 -32.77 16.59
N SER A 285 8.28 -32.46 15.49
CA SER A 285 8.37 -33.21 14.22
C SER A 285 9.74 -33.13 13.53
N SER A 286 10.73 -32.47 14.15
CA SER A 286 12.11 -32.39 13.69
C SER A 286 12.87 -33.72 13.65
N SER A 287 12.29 -34.80 14.18
CA SER A 287 12.87 -36.15 14.21
C SER A 287 12.37 -37.09 13.09
N PHE A 288 11.47 -36.66 12.20
CA PHE A 288 10.89 -37.47 11.11
C PHE A 288 11.01 -36.80 9.72
N ASP A 289 10.78 -37.57 8.65
CA ASP A 289 11.02 -37.26 7.22
C ASP A 289 10.96 -35.77 6.79
N PRO A 290 11.94 -35.28 5.98
CA PRO A 290 12.14 -33.84 5.72
C PRO A 290 11.08 -33.19 4.81
N ALA A 291 10.44 -33.96 3.92
CA ALA A 291 9.46 -33.42 2.95
C ALA A 291 8.10 -33.01 3.56
N PRO A 292 7.41 -33.85 4.36
CA PRO A 292 6.18 -33.45 5.05
C PRO A 292 6.44 -32.39 6.13
N GLN A 293 7.62 -32.41 6.76
CA GLN A 293 8.03 -31.45 7.79
C GLN A 293 8.05 -30.01 7.26
N LYS A 294 8.67 -29.76 6.11
CA LYS A 294 8.76 -28.41 5.52
C LYS A 294 7.37 -27.82 5.28
N LYS A 295 6.44 -28.62 4.74
CA LYS A 295 5.05 -28.20 4.51
C LYS A 295 4.32 -27.84 5.80
N LEU A 296 4.47 -28.67 6.84
CA LEU A 296 3.84 -28.42 8.14
C LEU A 296 4.38 -27.15 8.80
N LYS A 297 5.70 -26.95 8.81
CA LYS A 297 6.31 -25.72 9.33
C LYS A 297 5.82 -24.49 8.59
N THR A 298 5.84 -24.50 7.26
CA THR A 298 5.28 -23.41 6.44
C THR A 298 3.83 -23.13 6.81
N PHE A 299 2.99 -24.15 6.95
CA PHE A 299 1.60 -23.98 7.36
C PHE A 299 1.47 -23.32 8.75
N THR A 300 2.24 -23.79 9.75
CA THR A 300 2.18 -23.20 11.10
C THR A 300 2.68 -21.76 11.15
N TYR A 301 3.72 -21.40 10.41
CA TYR A 301 4.18 -20.01 10.30
C TYR A 301 3.13 -19.13 9.63
N THR A 302 2.55 -19.59 8.51
CA THR A 302 1.45 -18.90 7.82
C THR A 302 0.26 -18.69 8.72
N PHE A 303 -0.19 -19.74 9.41
CA PHE A 303 -1.31 -19.65 10.33
C PHE A 303 -1.02 -18.67 11.48
N GLY A 304 0.20 -18.71 12.02
CA GLY A 304 0.67 -17.82 13.09
C GLY A 304 0.67 -16.35 12.72
N TYR A 305 1.34 -15.97 11.61
CA TYR A 305 1.39 -14.56 11.23
C TYR A 305 0.02 -14.05 10.81
N ILE A 306 -0.86 -14.87 10.23
CA ILE A 306 -2.26 -14.48 9.93
C ILE A 306 -2.98 -14.10 11.22
N ILE A 307 -2.82 -14.86 12.31
CA ILE A 307 -3.42 -14.53 13.61
C ILE A 307 -2.88 -13.21 14.16
N VAL A 308 -1.57 -12.98 14.04
CA VAL A 308 -0.96 -11.70 14.45
C VAL A 308 -1.52 -10.53 13.64
N ILE A 309 -1.66 -10.66 12.32
CA ILE A 309 -2.26 -9.66 11.43
C ILE A 309 -3.73 -9.41 11.78
N LEU A 310 -4.53 -10.47 11.94
CA LEU A 310 -5.94 -10.36 12.34
C LEU A 310 -6.07 -9.63 13.68
N ARG A 311 -5.15 -9.90 14.61
CA ARG A 311 -5.13 -9.22 15.90
C ARG A 311 -4.71 -7.75 15.78
N PHE A 312 -3.76 -7.41 14.92
CA PHE A 312 -3.44 -6.01 14.63
C PHE A 312 -4.68 -5.23 14.18
N PHE A 313 -5.52 -5.82 13.30
CA PHE A 313 -6.75 -5.16 12.86
C PHE A 313 -7.78 -4.92 13.97
N THR A 314 -7.73 -5.63 15.10
CA THR A 314 -8.64 -5.34 16.24
C THR A 314 -8.34 -3.99 16.89
N ILE A 315 -7.13 -3.43 16.72
CA ILE A 315 -6.78 -2.10 17.24
C ILE A 315 -7.64 -1.00 16.62
N ALA A 316 -8.00 -1.14 15.34
CA ALA A 316 -8.87 -0.21 14.63
C ALA A 316 -10.27 -0.13 15.26
N SER A 317 -10.66 -1.18 15.99
CA SER A 317 -11.92 -1.22 16.72
C SER A 317 -11.83 -0.72 18.17
N LYS A 318 -10.61 -0.62 18.74
CA LYS A 318 -10.35 -0.18 20.12
C LYS A 318 -10.02 1.32 20.22
N SER A 319 -9.52 1.92 19.14
CA SER A 319 -9.29 3.37 19.11
C SER A 319 -10.63 4.11 19.10
N LYS A 320 -10.94 4.81 20.21
CA LYS A 320 -12.04 5.80 20.31
C LYS A 320 -11.78 7.05 19.44
N CYS A 321 -10.89 6.98 18.44
CA CYS A 321 -10.69 8.05 17.48
C CYS A 321 -11.77 7.93 16.40
N HIS A 322 -12.96 8.38 16.76
CA HIS A 322 -14.09 8.53 15.86
C HIS A 322 -13.65 9.29 14.60
N LEU A 323 -13.91 8.66 13.45
CA LEU A 323 -14.22 9.30 12.16
C LEU A 323 -13.11 9.91 11.28
N LYS A 324 -11.85 10.07 11.69
CA LYS A 324 -10.80 10.51 10.73
C LYS A 324 -10.00 9.37 10.07
N TYR A 325 -9.96 8.19 10.68
CA TYR A 325 -9.09 7.12 10.20
C TYR A 325 -9.79 6.02 9.40
N LYS A 326 -11.14 5.96 9.42
CA LYS A 326 -11.89 4.95 8.67
C LYS A 326 -11.64 5.05 7.15
N GLU A 327 -11.44 6.25 6.62
CA GLU A 327 -11.07 6.45 5.21
C GLU A 327 -9.63 6.05 4.91
N VAL A 328 -8.69 6.37 5.80
CA VAL A 328 -7.26 6.01 5.66
C VAL A 328 -7.07 4.48 5.68
N TYR A 329 -7.80 3.78 6.55
CA TYR A 329 -7.73 2.31 6.64
C TYR A 329 -8.45 1.59 5.51
N MET A 330 -9.55 2.14 4.98
CA MET A 330 -10.17 1.59 3.76
C MET A 330 -9.26 1.78 2.54
N TYR A 331 -8.50 2.89 2.50
CA TYR A 331 -7.44 3.13 1.51
C TYR A 331 -6.27 2.14 1.66
N LEU A 332 -5.83 1.86 2.89
CA LEU A 332 -4.78 0.87 3.17
C LEU A 332 -5.24 -0.57 2.89
N PHE A 333 -6.51 -0.91 3.14
CA PHE A 333 -7.09 -2.21 2.81
C PHE A 333 -7.19 -2.41 1.29
N ALA A 334 -7.61 -1.38 0.55
CA ALA A 334 -7.62 -1.40 -0.92
C ALA A 334 -6.21 -1.52 -1.51
N ARG A 335 -5.21 -0.82 -0.94
CA ARG A 335 -3.81 -0.95 -1.36
C ARG A 335 -3.16 -2.28 -0.93
N GLY A 336 -3.50 -2.80 0.23
CA GLY A 336 -3.00 -4.09 0.74
C GLY A 336 -3.50 -5.27 -0.10
N LEU A 337 -4.77 -5.25 -0.55
CA LEU A 337 -5.26 -6.24 -1.50
C LEU A 337 -4.62 -6.11 -2.88
N SER A 338 -4.29 -4.90 -3.35
CA SER A 338 -3.58 -4.72 -4.62
C SER A 338 -2.14 -5.23 -4.61
N LEU A 339 -1.53 -5.39 -3.43
CA LEU A 339 -0.20 -6.00 -3.26
C LEU A 339 -0.25 -7.54 -3.20
N LEU A 340 -1.44 -8.13 -3.04
CA LEU A 340 -1.66 -9.58 -3.11
C LEU A 340 -2.04 -10.05 -4.53
N GLN A 341 -2.04 -9.16 -5.51
CA GLN A 341 -2.32 -9.46 -6.93
C GLN A 341 -1.08 -9.35 -7.84
N PHE A 342 0.13 -9.42 -7.28
CA PHE A 342 1.36 -9.57 -8.06
C PHE A 342 2.15 -10.79 -7.60
#